data_AF-A0A7R9AIX4-F1
#
_entry.id   AF-A0A7R9AIX4-F1
#
_cell.length_a   1.000
_cell.length_b   1.000
_cell.length_c   1.000
_cell.angle_alpha   90.00
_cell.angle_beta   90.00
_cell.angle_gamma   90.00
#
_symmetry.space_group_name_H-M   'P 1'
#
loop_
_entity.id
_entity.type
_entity.pdbx_description
1 polymer ?
#
loop_
_entity_poly.entity_id
_entity_poly.type
_entity_poly.pdbx_seq_one_letter_code
_entity_poly.pdbx_strand_id
1 'polypeptide(L)'
;VFDARTVTTADGMFKAICNHIEYCTNKGNIRSAITVFPQRTDGKHDYRVWNQQLFGFAGYPQPDGSILGDPINVCMELGWKGKGTAFDILPMVLSANGEDPEYFVIPEELVLMVNISHPQ
;
A
#
# COMPACT_ATOMS: atom_id res chain seq x y z
N VAL A 1 -8.30 -16.80 3.80
CA VAL A 1 -8.17 -16.50 2.35
C VAL A 1 -9.38 -15.70 1.93
N PHE A 2 -9.20 -14.61 1.20
CA PHE A 2 -10.26 -13.79 0.61
C PHE A 2 -10.24 -13.94 -0.91
N ASP A 3 -11.38 -14.29 -1.48
CA ASP A 3 -11.55 -14.40 -2.92
C ASP A 3 -12.02 -13.06 -3.49
N ALA A 4 -11.16 -12.41 -4.27
CA ALA A 4 -11.44 -11.16 -4.97
C ALA A 4 -11.34 -11.34 -6.49
N ARG A 5 -11.48 -12.56 -7.01
CA ARG A 5 -11.37 -12.88 -8.44
C ARG A 5 -12.48 -12.27 -9.31
N THR A 6 -13.51 -11.68 -8.70
CA THR A 6 -14.60 -10.97 -9.39
C THR A 6 -14.42 -9.45 -9.40
N VAL A 7 -13.36 -8.91 -8.78
CA VAL A 7 -13.05 -7.48 -8.80
C VAL A 7 -12.65 -7.07 -10.21
N THR A 8 -13.16 -5.93 -10.68
CA THR A 8 -12.91 -5.44 -12.04
C THR A 8 -12.23 -4.08 -12.11
N THR A 9 -12.10 -3.36 -10.99
CA THR A 9 -11.62 -1.97 -10.95
C THR A 9 -10.56 -1.77 -9.87
N ALA A 10 -9.72 -0.74 -10.01
CA ALA A 10 -8.70 -0.38 -9.03
C ALA A 10 -9.32 0.05 -7.69
N ASP A 11 -10.44 0.79 -7.71
CA ASP A 11 -11.25 1.09 -6.50
C ASP A 11 -11.76 -0.19 -5.82
N GLY A 12 -12.21 -1.18 -6.59
CA GLY A 12 -12.63 -2.48 -6.07
C GLY A 12 -11.46 -3.24 -5.43
N MET A 13 -10.27 -3.16 -6.02
CA MET A 13 -9.06 -3.72 -5.43
C MET A 13 -8.72 -3.03 -4.11
N PHE A 14 -8.77 -1.69 -4.09
CA PHE A 14 -8.50 -0.90 -2.90
C PHE A 14 -9.44 -1.26 -1.75
N LYS A 15 -10.74 -1.36 -2.00
CA LYS A 15 -11.74 -1.81 -1.00
C LYS A 15 -11.43 -3.21 -0.47
N ALA A 16 -11.07 -4.15 -1.36
CA ALA A 16 -10.70 -5.50 -0.94
C ALA A 16 -9.42 -5.52 -0.09
N ILE A 17 -8.46 -4.64 -0.38
CA ILE A 17 -7.24 -4.47 0.43
C ILE A 17 -7.55 -3.84 1.78
N CYS A 18 -8.41 -2.82 1.85
CA CYS A 18 -8.83 -2.23 3.13
C CYS A 18 -9.48 -3.29 4.04
N ASN A 19 -10.40 -4.10 3.50
CA ASN A 19 -11.00 -5.21 4.24
C ASN A 19 -9.96 -6.24 4.70
N HIS A 20 -8.97 -6.53 3.85
CA HIS A 20 -7.85 -7.42 4.21
C HIS A 20 -7.05 -6.85 5.37
N ILE A 21 -6.68 -5.57 5.32
CA ILE A 21 -5.92 -4.88 6.36
C ILE A 21 -6.70 -4.90 7.67
N GLU A 22 -7.97 -4.50 7.67
CA GLU A 22 -8.81 -4.50 8.88
C GLU A 22 -8.87 -5.89 9.51
N TYR A 23 -9.09 -6.92 8.68
CA TYR A 23 -9.10 -8.30 9.14
C TYR A 23 -7.74 -8.75 9.72
N CYS A 24 -6.64 -8.48 9.01
CA CYS A 24 -5.31 -8.90 9.40
C CYS A 24 -4.83 -8.19 10.66
N THR A 25 -5.04 -6.88 10.76
CA THR A 25 -4.60 -6.05 11.88
C THR A 25 -5.30 -6.46 13.17
N ASN A 26 -6.62 -6.71 13.14
CA ASN A 26 -7.39 -7.26 14.28
C ASN A 26 -7.02 -6.63 15.64
N LYS A 27 -6.92 -5.29 15.68
CA LYS A 27 -6.56 -4.51 16.87
C LYS A 27 -5.25 -4.95 17.55
N GLY A 28 -4.28 -5.40 16.75
CA GLY A 28 -2.96 -5.86 17.21
C GLY A 28 -2.84 -7.37 17.38
N ASN A 29 -3.94 -8.13 17.39
CA ASN A 29 -3.89 -9.59 17.42
C ASN A 29 -3.84 -10.17 16.00
N ILE A 30 -2.68 -10.02 15.37
CA ILE A 30 -2.48 -10.23 13.93
C ILE A 30 -2.99 -11.60 13.44
N ARG A 31 -3.75 -11.58 12.34
CA ARG A 31 -4.25 -12.79 11.67
C ARG A 31 -3.67 -12.90 10.26
N SER A 32 -3.16 -14.07 9.91
CA SER A 32 -2.69 -14.33 8.55
C SER A 32 -3.87 -14.38 7.57
N ALA A 33 -3.73 -13.68 6.44
CA ALA A 33 -4.64 -13.80 5.32
C ALA A 33 -3.91 -13.58 3.99
N ILE A 34 -4.62 -13.86 2.91
CA ILE A 34 -4.25 -13.53 1.53
C ILE A 34 -5.53 -13.14 0.81
N THR A 35 -5.47 -12.11 -0.04
CA THR A 35 -6.54 -11.71 -0.94
C THR A 35 -6.11 -12.02 -2.36
N VAL A 36 -6.91 -12.81 -3.08
CA VAL A 36 -6.57 -13.30 -4.43
C VAL A 36 -7.40 -12.54 -5.45
N PHE A 37 -6.75 -11.71 -6.26
CA PHE A 37 -7.34 -10.95 -7.36
C PHE A 37 -7.48 -11.80 -8.64
N PRO A 38 -8.15 -11.30 -9.70
CA PRO A 38 -8.30 -12.06 -10.94
C PRO A 38 -6.97 -12.55 -11.49
N GLN A 39 -6.97 -13.78 -12.00
CA GLN A 39 -5.80 -14.40 -12.60
C GLN A 39 -5.45 -13.72 -13.93
N ARG A 40 -4.17 -13.74 -14.30
CA ARG A 40 -3.70 -13.28 -15.62
C ARG A 40 -4.45 -14.01 -16.74
N THR A 41 -4.76 -13.27 -17.80
CA THR A 41 -5.36 -13.78 -19.04
C THR A 41 -4.33 -13.78 -20.18
N ASP A 42 -4.24 -12.69 -20.93
CA ASP A 42 -3.39 -12.52 -22.11
C ASP A 42 -2.09 -11.72 -21.83
N GLY A 43 -1.85 -11.38 -20.56
CA GLY A 43 -0.73 -10.56 -20.11
C GLY A 43 -0.87 -9.07 -20.38
N LYS A 44 -1.95 -8.62 -21.03
CA LYS A 44 -2.29 -7.21 -21.20
C LYS A 44 -3.28 -6.74 -20.14
N HIS A 45 -4.09 -7.65 -19.60
CA HIS A 45 -5.17 -7.33 -18.65
C HIS A 45 -4.82 -7.75 -17.21
N ASP A 46 -3.59 -7.50 -16.78
CA ASP A 46 -3.12 -7.90 -15.45
C ASP A 46 -3.70 -7.04 -14.32
N TYR A 47 -3.82 -7.66 -13.14
CA TYR A 47 -4.09 -6.97 -11.88
C TYR A 47 -2.80 -6.88 -11.09
N ARG A 48 -2.42 -5.67 -10.65
CA ARG A 48 -1.14 -5.41 -10.01
C ARG A 48 -1.30 -4.49 -8.81
N VAL A 49 -0.71 -4.93 -7.70
CA VAL A 49 -0.28 -4.04 -6.61
C VAL A 49 1.16 -3.68 -6.90
N TRP A 50 1.44 -2.40 -7.10
CA TRP A 50 2.79 -1.93 -7.46
C TRP A 50 3.70 -1.78 -6.25
N ASN A 51 3.10 -1.55 -5.07
CA ASN A 51 3.83 -1.52 -3.81
C ASN A 51 4.46 -2.89 -3.52
N GLN A 52 5.68 -2.88 -2.98
CA GLN A 52 6.35 -4.09 -2.51
C GLN A 52 5.65 -4.72 -1.29
N GLN A 53 5.06 -3.87 -0.45
CA GLN A 53 4.30 -4.22 0.74
C GLN A 53 3.04 -3.35 0.82
N LEU A 54 2.00 -3.82 1.52
CA LEU A 54 0.78 -3.01 1.70
C LEU A 54 1.05 -1.72 2.47
N PHE A 55 2.04 -1.74 3.36
CA PHE A 55 2.55 -0.57 4.07
C PHE A 55 4.03 -0.38 3.76
N GLY A 56 4.41 0.84 3.43
CA GLY A 56 5.79 1.27 3.32
C GLY A 56 5.87 2.75 3.68
N PHE A 57 6.96 3.17 4.30
CA PHE A 57 7.20 4.59 4.55
C PHE A 57 7.79 5.24 3.31
N ALA A 58 7.48 6.50 3.06
CA ALA A 58 8.02 7.26 1.95
C ALA A 58 9.46 7.72 2.24
N GLY A 59 10.28 7.77 1.19
CA GLY A 59 11.59 8.41 1.19
C GLY A 59 11.58 9.71 0.37
N TYR A 60 12.11 10.79 0.95
CA TYR A 60 12.18 12.12 0.36
C TYR A 60 13.64 12.58 0.20
N PRO A 61 14.19 12.60 -1.03
CA PRO A 61 15.52 13.15 -1.29
C PRO A 61 15.59 14.63 -0.92
N GLN A 62 16.67 15.01 -0.23
CA GLN A 62 16.91 16.37 0.23
C GLN A 62 17.96 17.06 -0.67
N PRO A 63 17.99 18.42 -0.70
CA PRO A 63 18.97 19.16 -1.50
C PRO A 63 20.44 18.90 -1.13
N ASP A 64 20.71 18.48 0.11
CA ASP A 64 22.04 18.15 0.61
C ASP A 64 22.49 16.71 0.26
N GLY A 65 21.65 15.95 -0.46
CA GLY A 65 21.90 14.56 -0.84
C GLY A 65 21.48 13.51 0.20
N SER A 66 20.98 13.94 1.37
CA SER A 66 20.36 13.02 2.34
C SER A 66 18.96 12.59 1.90
N ILE A 67 18.38 11.57 2.56
CA ILE A 67 16.99 11.14 2.35
C ILE A 67 16.28 11.18 3.69
N LEU A 68 15.15 11.88 3.75
CA LEU A 68 14.23 11.86 4.89
C LEU A 68 13.26 10.67 4.72
N GLY A 69 13.05 9.89 5.79
CA GLY A 69 12.17 8.71 5.76
C GLY A 69 12.89 7.45 5.31
N ASP A 70 12.26 6.63 4.46
CA ASP A 70 12.79 5.33 4.04
C ASP A 70 13.49 5.39 2.66
N PRO A 71 14.83 5.23 2.59
CA PRO A 71 15.58 5.25 1.34
C PRO A 71 15.22 4.16 0.33
N ILE A 72 14.57 3.07 0.75
CA ILE A 72 14.12 2.02 -0.16
C ILE A 72 12.96 2.51 -1.05
N ASN A 73 12.19 3.48 -0.53
CA ASN A 73 10.89 3.87 -1.04
C ASN A 73 10.89 5.33 -1.52
N VAL A 74 11.92 5.72 -2.28
CA VAL A 74 12.03 7.08 -2.85
C VAL A 74 10.88 7.32 -3.84
N CYS A 75 9.90 8.13 -3.42
CA CYS A 75 8.61 8.24 -4.10
C CYS A 75 8.54 9.56 -4.87
N MET A 76 8.51 9.53 -6.22
CA MET A 76 8.59 10.76 -7.01
C MET A 76 7.63 10.87 -8.22
N GLU A 77 6.98 9.80 -8.71
CA GLU A 77 6.49 9.84 -10.11
C GLU A 77 4.96 9.85 -10.34
N LEU A 78 4.11 9.54 -9.37
CA LEU A 78 2.64 9.50 -9.59
C LEU A 78 1.87 10.73 -9.07
N GLY A 79 2.56 11.82 -8.73
CA GLY A 79 1.94 13.08 -8.31
C GLY A 79 1.36 13.10 -6.89
N TRP A 80 1.45 12.00 -6.13
CA TRP A 80 1.13 12.00 -4.71
C TRP A 80 2.09 12.91 -3.94
N LYS A 81 1.54 13.66 -2.98
CA LYS A 81 2.30 14.52 -2.07
C LYS A 81 2.04 14.06 -0.64
N GLY A 82 3.08 13.53 0.00
CA GLY A 82 3.06 13.22 1.42
C GLY A 82 3.09 14.48 2.29
N LYS A 83 3.08 14.26 3.61
CA LYS A 83 3.18 15.32 4.63
C LYS A 83 4.63 15.83 4.79
N GLY A 84 5.61 15.10 4.24
CA GLY A 84 7.03 15.41 4.33
C GLY A 84 7.65 14.98 5.66
N THR A 85 7.17 13.88 6.26
CA THR A 85 7.72 13.35 7.52
C THR A 85 8.55 12.09 7.30
N ALA A 86 9.32 11.69 8.31
CA ALA A 86 10.10 10.45 8.25
C ALA A 86 9.24 9.16 8.24
N PHE A 87 7.95 9.26 8.55
CA PHE A 87 7.05 8.11 8.71
C PHE A 87 5.74 8.28 7.95
N ASP A 88 5.79 8.97 6.81
CA ASP A 88 4.63 9.08 5.94
C ASP A 88 4.35 7.73 5.26
N ILE A 89 3.14 7.20 5.45
CA ILE A 89 2.70 5.97 4.80
C ILE A 89 2.46 6.24 3.31
N LEU A 90 3.06 5.40 2.46
CA LEU A 90 2.84 5.44 1.02
C LEU A 90 1.38 5.15 0.67
N PRO A 91 0.84 5.78 -0.38
CA PRO A 91 -0.44 5.37 -0.95
C PRO A 91 -0.29 3.98 -1.58
N MET A 92 -1.42 3.28 -1.72
CA MET A 92 -1.49 2.05 -2.49
C MET A 92 -1.57 2.41 -3.97
N VAL A 93 -0.70 1.84 -4.80
CA VAL A 93 -0.67 2.04 -6.25
C VAL A 93 -1.17 0.76 -6.92
N LEU A 94 -2.30 0.85 -7.61
CA LEU A 94 -3.07 -0.29 -8.10
C LEU A 94 -3.40 -0.14 -9.59
N SER A 95 -3.20 -1.22 -10.35
CA SER A 95 -3.72 -1.36 -11.71
C SER A 95 -4.69 -2.53 -11.76
N ALA A 96 -5.85 -2.31 -12.38
CA ALA A 96 -6.86 -3.35 -12.61
C ALA A 96 -7.03 -3.56 -14.12
N ASN A 97 -7.12 -4.83 -14.53
CA ASN A 97 -7.43 -5.19 -15.92
C ASN A 97 -6.49 -4.57 -16.97
N GLY A 98 -5.23 -4.31 -16.64
CA GLY A 98 -4.26 -3.71 -17.56
C GLY A 98 -4.31 -2.19 -17.68
N GLU A 99 -5.23 -1.53 -16.97
CA GLU A 99 -5.34 -0.07 -16.96
C GLU A 99 -4.15 0.59 -16.25
N ASP A 100 -3.94 1.88 -16.54
CA ASP A 100 -2.91 2.69 -15.90
C ASP A 100 -3.05 2.68 -14.37
N PRO A 101 -1.92 2.74 -13.63
CA PRO A 101 -1.95 2.72 -12.18
C PRO A 101 -2.61 3.96 -11.59
N GLU A 102 -3.52 3.73 -10.64
CA GLU A 102 -4.13 4.75 -9.79
C GLU A 102 -3.57 4.63 -8.36
N TYR A 103 -3.44 5.76 -7.65
CA TYR A 103 -3.04 5.74 -6.25
C TYR A 103 -4.21 6.00 -5.30
N PHE A 104 -4.20 5.32 -4.16
CA PHE A 104 -5.23 5.40 -3.13
C PHE A 104 -4.58 5.61 -1.77
N VAL A 105 -5.03 6.64 -1.05
CA VAL A 105 -4.56 6.89 0.32
C VAL A 105 -5.27 5.93 1.28
N ILE A 106 -4.49 5.13 2.01
CA ILE A 106 -5.04 4.20 3.00
C ILE A 106 -5.63 5.02 4.17
N PRO A 107 -6.86 4.72 4.63
CA PRO A 107 -7.42 5.39 5.80
C PRO A 107 -6.53 5.20 7.04
N GLU A 108 -6.25 6.29 7.76
CA GLU A 108 -5.30 6.29 8.87
C GLU A 108 -5.74 5.32 9.98
N GLU A 109 -7.04 5.11 10.18
CA GLU A 109 -7.62 4.18 11.16
C GLU A 109 -7.31 2.70 10.88
N LEU A 110 -6.95 2.35 9.65
CA LEU A 110 -6.55 0.99 9.28
C LEU A 110 -5.05 0.73 9.51
N VAL A 111 -4.27 1.78 9.75
CA VAL A 111 -2.83 1.71 9.95
C VAL A 111 -2.51 1.61 11.44
N LEU A 112 -2.15 0.41 11.90
CA LEU A 112 -1.65 0.24 13.26
C LEU A 112 -0.14 0.49 13.31
N MET A 113 0.27 1.62 13.90
CA MET A 113 1.67 1.93 14.21
C MET A 113 1.98 1.75 15.69
N VAL A 114 3.23 1.40 15.99
CA VAL A 114 3.72 1.26 17.36
C VAL A 114 4.88 2.24 17.56
N ASN A 115 4.74 3.12 18.55
CA ASN A 115 5.85 3.96 18.97
C ASN A 115 6.89 3.10 19.68
N ILE A 116 8.10 3.05 19.13
CA ILE A 116 9.20 2.28 19.69
C ILE A 116 9.73 3.02 20.93
N SER A 117 9.76 2.34 22.06
CA SER A 117 10.38 2.81 23.29
C SER A 117 11.24 1.72 23.91
N HIS A 118 12.28 2.12 24.64
CA HIS A 118 13.08 1.19 25.41
C HIS A 118 12.55 1.14 26.85
N PRO A 119 12.45 -0.03 27.50
CA PRO A 119 11.87 -0.16 28.83
C PRO A 119 12.73 0.44 29.96
N GLN A 120 14.02 0.77 29.70
CA GLN A 120 14.95 1.40 30.65
C GLN A 120 15.90 2.41 30.00
#